data_AF-A0A1J5PNJ4-F1
#
_entry.id   AF-A0A1J5PNJ4-F1
#
_cell.length_a   1.000
_cell.length_b   1.000
_cell.length_c   1.000
_cell.angle_alpha   90.00
_cell.angle_beta   90.00
_cell.angle_gamma   90.00
#
_symmetry.space_group_name_H-M   'P 1'
#
loop_
_entity.id
_entity.type
_entity.pdbx_description
1 polymer ?
#
loop_
_entity_poly.entity_id
_entity_poly.type
_entity_poly.pdbx_seq_one_letter_code
_entity_poly.pdbx_strand_id
1 'polypeptide(L)'
;MRGLGSRPLADVLFKRTGISRQPLAFGKLVRTSPVQRHAAAGWSRATGQSRRDAALPARRSVFVRRGCALLVMEVFAAPGPSWVWSPAARKVKKCHRSRV
;
A
#
# COMPACT_ATOMS: atom_id res chain seq x y z
N MET A 1 -2.15 15.23 -4.11
CA MET A 1 -1.50 14.90 -5.39
C MET A 1 -2.44 15.33 -6.50
N ARG A 2 -2.08 16.35 -7.30
CA ARG A 2 -2.95 16.86 -8.38
C ARG A 2 -2.34 16.48 -9.73
N GLY A 3 -3.18 16.30 -10.76
CA GLY A 3 -2.73 16.07 -12.12
C GLY A 3 -2.37 14.63 -12.49
N LEU A 4 -2.75 13.62 -11.69
CA LEU A 4 -2.55 12.22 -12.06
C LEU A 4 -3.59 11.75 -13.09
N GLY A 5 -4.85 12.18 -12.95
CA GLY A 5 -5.95 11.68 -13.77
C GLY A 5 -6.01 10.14 -13.72
N SER A 6 -6.07 9.50 -14.88
CA SER A 6 -6.01 8.05 -15.07
C SER A 6 -4.58 7.50 -15.20
N ARG A 7 -3.55 8.35 -15.16
CA ARG A 7 -2.16 7.89 -15.31
C ARG A 7 -1.74 7.07 -14.07
N PRO A 8 -1.07 5.92 -14.27
CA PRO A 8 -0.52 5.15 -13.17
C PRO A 8 0.44 6.01 -12.32
N LEU A 9 0.25 5.96 -11.01
CA LEU A 9 1.14 6.64 -10.06
C LEU A 9 2.60 6.26 -10.27
N ALA A 10 2.86 5.00 -10.62
CA ALA A 10 4.18 4.48 -10.93
C ALA A 10 4.93 5.29 -11.99
N ASP A 11 4.24 5.82 -13.01
CA ASP A 11 4.88 6.64 -14.04
C ASP A 11 5.51 7.91 -13.47
N VAL A 12 4.85 8.54 -12.49
CA VAL A 12 5.38 9.72 -11.83
C VAL A 12 6.51 9.36 -10.86
N LEU A 13 6.38 8.23 -10.16
CA LEU A 13 7.32 7.82 -9.12
C LEU A 13 8.64 7.27 -9.64
N PHE A 14 8.65 6.63 -10.82
CA PHE A 14 9.83 5.90 -11.30
C PHE A 14 10.48 6.53 -12.54
N LYS A 15 9.76 7.35 -13.32
CA LYS A 15 10.33 7.96 -14.54
C LYS A 15 10.98 9.33 -14.28
N ARG A 16 10.69 9.97 -13.14
CA ARG A 16 11.24 11.28 -12.80
C ARG A 16 12.51 11.15 -11.95
N THR A 17 13.54 11.88 -12.34
CA THR A 17 14.78 12.01 -11.56
C THR A 17 14.55 12.77 -10.25
N GLY A 18 15.39 12.50 -9.25
CA GLY A 18 15.34 13.16 -7.94
C GLY A 18 14.25 12.65 -7.00
N ILE A 19 13.70 11.46 -7.28
CA ILE A 19 12.82 10.74 -6.35
C ILE A 19 13.64 9.64 -5.68
N SER A 20 13.80 9.71 -4.36
CA SER A 20 14.32 8.60 -3.57
C SER A 20 13.18 7.78 -2.99
N ARG A 21 13.42 6.48 -2.80
CA ARG A 21 12.43 5.55 -2.28
C ARG A 21 12.99 4.83 -1.06
N GLN A 22 12.24 4.91 0.04
CA GLN A 22 12.52 4.12 1.24
C GLN A 22 12.22 2.64 1.01
N PRO A 23 12.86 1.70 1.75
CA PRO A 23 12.56 0.28 1.65
C PRO A 23 11.08 -0.03 1.79
N LEU A 24 10.63 -1.04 1.05
CA LEU A 24 9.22 -1.38 1.00
C LEU A 24 8.87 -2.27 2.20
N ALA A 25 7.85 -1.86 2.96
CA ALA A 25 7.34 -2.60 4.09
C ALA A 25 6.12 -3.43 3.68
N PHE A 26 6.11 -4.71 4.08
CA PHE A 26 5.05 -5.66 3.79
C PHE A 26 4.27 -6.01 5.06
N GLY A 27 2.95 -6.13 4.95
CA GLY A 27 2.08 -6.44 6.08
C GLY A 27 0.72 -6.96 5.68
N LYS A 28 -0.17 -6.98 6.67
CA LYS A 28 -1.61 -7.19 6.48
C LYS A 28 -2.36 -6.08 7.23
N LEU A 29 -3.39 -5.52 6.61
CA LEU A 29 -4.30 -4.58 7.27
C LEU A 29 -5.26 -5.35 8.16
N VAL A 30 -5.29 -4.97 9.44
CA VAL A 30 -6.22 -5.54 10.41
C VAL A 30 -7.63 -5.09 10.05
N ARG A 31 -8.61 -6.00 10.16
CA ARG A 31 -10.04 -5.77 9.88
C ARG A 31 -10.59 -4.48 10.49
N THR A 32 -10.19 -4.15 11.71
CA THR A 32 -10.72 -3.01 12.46
C THR A 32 -10.01 -1.69 12.16
N SER A 33 -8.96 -1.69 11.34
CA SER A 33 -8.21 -0.47 11.03
C SER A 33 -9.01 0.46 10.13
N PRO A 34 -8.93 1.80 10.33
CA PRO A 34 -9.58 2.77 9.43
C PRO A 34 -9.18 2.61 7.96
N VAL A 35 -7.91 2.23 7.71
CA VAL A 35 -7.37 1.99 6.37
C VAL A 35 -8.05 0.79 5.70
N GLN A 36 -8.32 -0.28 6.45
CA GLN A 36 -9.04 -1.44 5.92
C GLN A 36 -10.46 -1.05 5.52
N ARG A 37 -11.17 -0.28 6.36
CA ARG A 37 -12.54 0.17 6.04
C ARG A 37 -12.57 1.02 4.78
N HIS A 38 -11.61 1.93 4.63
CA HIS A 38 -11.49 2.75 3.43
C HIS A 38 -11.22 1.89 2.18
N ALA A 39 -10.32 0.91 2.27
CA ALA A 39 -10.04 -0.01 1.18
C ALA A 39 -11.28 -0.85 0.80
N ALA A 40 -12.03 -1.35 1.79
CA ALA A 40 -13.27 -2.10 1.55
C ALA A 40 -14.35 -1.24 0.88
N ALA A 41 -14.51 0.02 1.31
CA ALA A 41 -15.44 0.96 0.68
C ALA A 41 -15.01 1.32 -0.75
N GLY A 42 -13.71 1.50 -1.00
CA GLY A 42 -13.18 1.71 -2.35
C GLY A 42 -13.45 0.51 -3.26
N TRP A 43 -13.22 -0.71 -2.76
CA TRP A 43 -13.53 -1.94 -3.47
C TRP A 43 -15.01 -2.06 -3.81
N SER A 44 -15.90 -1.83 -2.84
CA SER A 44 -17.34 -1.91 -3.06
C SER A 44 -17.82 -0.90 -4.11
N ARG A 45 -17.27 0.33 -4.11
CA ARG A 45 -17.59 1.33 -5.15
C ARG A 45 -17.08 0.94 -6.53
N ALA A 46 -15.91 0.32 -6.62
CA ALA A 46 -15.30 -0.05 -7.90
C ALA A 46 -15.89 -1.33 -8.52
N THR A 47 -16.39 -2.25 -7.69
CA THR A 47 -16.78 -3.61 -8.12
C THR A 47 -18.23 -3.98 -7.82
N GLY A 48 -18.93 -3.20 -6.99
CA GLY A 48 -20.25 -3.56 -6.48
C GLY A 48 -20.27 -4.67 -5.41
N GLN A 49 -19.11 -5.25 -5.08
CA GLN A 49 -19.04 -6.41 -4.20
C GLN A 49 -18.58 -6.02 -2.79
N SER A 50 -19.20 -6.61 -1.76
CA SER A 50 -18.72 -6.48 -0.38
C SER A 50 -17.50 -7.38 -0.17
N ARG A 51 -16.43 -6.81 0.39
CA ARG A 51 -15.22 -7.56 0.72
C ARG A 51 -15.21 -7.95 2.20
N ARG A 52 -15.24 -9.26 2.49
CA ARG A 52 -15.38 -9.81 3.86
C ARG A 52 -14.07 -10.29 4.50
N ASP A 53 -12.95 -10.23 3.78
CA ASP A 53 -11.66 -10.77 4.24
C ASP A 53 -11.22 -10.21 5.61
N ALA A 54 -10.74 -11.10 6.48
CA ALA A 54 -10.32 -10.77 7.84
C ALA A 54 -9.02 -9.94 7.89
N ALA A 55 -8.11 -10.11 6.92
CA ALA A 55 -6.87 -9.35 6.87
C ALA A 55 -6.36 -9.21 5.43
N LEU A 56 -6.30 -7.98 4.93
CA LEU A 56 -5.89 -7.71 3.55
C LEU A 56 -4.38 -7.54 3.46
N PRO A 57 -3.67 -8.30 2.61
CA PRO A 57 -2.26 -8.03 2.38
C PRO A 57 -2.05 -6.62 1.86
N ALA A 58 -1.06 -5.94 2.41
CA ALA A 58 -0.73 -4.60 1.96
C ALA A 58 0.78 -4.40 1.97
N ARG A 59 1.24 -3.50 1.11
CA ARG A 59 2.62 -3.01 1.14
C ARG A 59 2.65 -1.50 1.07
N ARG A 60 3.68 -0.90 1.66
CA ARG A 60 3.87 0.55 1.66
C ARG A 60 5.32 0.95 1.45
N SER A 61 5.51 2.13 0.90
CA SER A 61 6.82 2.73 0.67
C SER A 61 6.68 4.25 0.78
N VAL A 62 7.71 4.92 1.28
CA VAL A 62 7.80 6.38 1.26
C VAL A 62 8.66 6.80 0.08
N PHE A 63 8.16 7.74 -0.71
CA PHE A 63 8.89 8.38 -1.80
C PHE A 63 9.19 9.82 -1.40
N VAL A 64 10.42 10.27 -1.57
CA VAL A 64 10.85 11.63 -1.19
C VAL A 64 11.35 12.36 -2.43
N ARG A 65 10.86 13.58 -2.64
CA ARG A 65 11.32 14.48 -3.71
C ARG A 65 11.43 15.88 -3.16
N ARG A 66 12.63 16.49 -3.25
CA ARG A 66 12.91 17.84 -2.73
C ARG A 66 12.46 18.01 -1.27
N GLY A 67 12.75 17.03 -0.42
CA GLY A 67 12.34 17.01 0.99
C GLY A 67 10.87 16.65 1.25
N CYS A 68 10.00 16.66 0.25
CA CYS A 68 8.59 16.30 0.41
C CYS A 68 8.37 14.79 0.35
N ALA A 69 7.76 14.23 1.38
CA ALA A 69 7.45 12.80 1.47
C ALA A 69 6.03 12.48 0.97
N LEU A 70 5.91 11.41 0.19
CA LEU A 70 4.66 10.80 -0.24
C LEU A 70 4.63 9.34 0.22
N LEU A 71 3.67 9.01 1.08
CA LEU A 71 3.38 7.62 1.44
C LEU A 71 2.50 6.99 0.35
N VAL A 72 2.97 5.87 -0.19
CA VAL A 72 2.22 5.04 -1.14
C VAL A 72 1.92 3.72 -0.48
N MET A 73 0.65 3.31 -0.53
CA MET A 73 0.19 2.03 -0.03
C MET A 73 -0.61 1.31 -1.11
N GLU A 74 -0.34 0.02 -1.26
CA GLU A 74 -1.08 -0.87 -2.14
C GLU A 74 -1.69 -1.98 -1.30
N VAL A 75 -2.99 -2.22 -1.50
CA VAL A 75 -3.77 -3.25 -0.83
C VAL A 75 -4.16 -4.29 -1.86
N PHE A 76 -3.82 -5.55 -1.59
CA PHE A 76 -3.97 -6.62 -2.56
C PHE A 76 -5.33 -7.28 -2.40
N ALA A 77 -6.04 -7.32 -3.52
CA ALA A 77 -7.38 -7.86 -3.63
C ALA A 77 -7.41 -9.41 -3.75
N ALA A 78 -6.44 -10.11 -3.16
CA ALA A 78 -6.29 -11.56 -3.34
C ALA A 78 -7.44 -12.37 -2.71
N PRO A 79 -7.80 -13.54 -3.28
CA PRO A 79 -8.81 -14.42 -2.71
C PRO A 79 -8.29 -15.08 -1.43
N GLY A 80 -8.80 -14.66 -0.28
CA GLY A 80 -8.72 -15.40 0.98
C GLY A 80 -7.30 -15.62 1.56
N PRO A 81 -7.13 -16.66 2.41
CA PRO A 81 -5.93 -16.87 3.24
C PRO A 81 -4.69 -17.32 2.47
N SER A 82 -4.81 -17.61 1.17
CA SER A 82 -3.73 -18.15 0.34
C SER A 82 -2.67 -17.11 -0.04
N TRP A 83 -2.89 -15.81 0.26
CA TRP A 83 -1.86 -14.80 -0.02
C TRP A 83 -0.64 -14.95 0.89
N VAL A 84 0.51 -15.14 0.25
CA VAL A 84 1.78 -15.36 0.90
C VAL A 84 2.85 -14.45 0.29
N TRP A 85 3.51 -13.66 1.13
CA TRP A 85 4.67 -12.86 0.70
C TRP A 85 5.87 -13.77 0.40
N SER A 86 6.66 -13.46 -0.63
CA SER A 86 7.90 -14.19 -0.89
C SER A 86 8.83 -14.16 0.34
N PRO A 87 9.71 -15.17 0.53
CA PRO A 87 10.67 -15.17 1.64
C PRO A 87 11.51 -13.88 1.70
N ALA A 88 11.94 -13.36 0.55
CA ALA A 88 12.65 -12.08 0.46
C ALA A 88 11.81 -10.90 0.99
N ALA A 89 10.52 -10.84 0.64
CA ALA A 89 9.60 -9.82 1.14
C ALA A 89 9.35 -9.90 2.66
N ARG A 90 9.44 -11.09 3.25
CA ARG A 90 9.31 -11.28 4.71
C ARG A 90 10.52 -10.78 5.49
N LYS A 91 11.72 -10.80 4.90
CA LYS A 91 12.96 -10.33 5.55
C LYS A 91 12.97 -8.82 5.78
N VAL A 92 12.19 -8.05 5.00
CA VAL A 92 12.10 -6.58 5.11
C VAL A 92 11.21 -6.13 6.30
N LYS A 93 10.73 -7.05 7.14
CA LYS A 93 9.73 -6.79 8.20
C LYS A 93 10.20 -5.97 9.42
N LYS A 94 11.41 -5.40 9.44
CA LYS A 94 11.87 -4.62 10.59
C LYS A 94 12.28 -3.22 10.17
N CYS A 95 11.35 -2.27 10.26
CA CYS A 95 11.63 -0.98 10.89
C CYS A 95 10.35 -0.15 11.06
N HIS A 96 10.29 0.57 12.19
CA HIS A 96 9.26 1.52 12.61
C HIS A 96 7.93 0.92 13.13
N ARG A 97 8.00 0.34 14.35
CA ARG A 97 7.11 0.81 15.41
C ARG A 97 7.79 2.03 16.03
N SER A 98 7.43 3.24 15.59
CA SER A 98 7.61 4.39 16.47
C SER A 98 6.52 4.28 17.52
N ARG A 99 6.92 4.01 18.77
CA ARG A 99 6.10 4.33 19.93
C ARG A 99 5.88 5.85 19.88
N VAL A 100 4.62 6.26 19.79
CA VAL A 100 4.18 7.55 20.33
C VAL A 100 3.88 7.29 21.79
#